data_AF-A0A971BM09-F1
#
_entry.id   AF-A0A971BM09-F1
#
_cell.length_a   1.000
_cell.length_b   1.000
_cell.length_c   1.000
_cell.angle_alpha   90.00
_cell.angle_beta   90.00
_cell.angle_gamma   90.00
#
_symmetry.space_group_name_H-M   'P 1'
#
loop_
_entity.id
_entity.type
_entity.pdbx_description
1 polymer ?
#
loop_
_entity_poly.entity_id
_entity_poly.type
_entity_poly.pdbx_seq_one_letter_code
_entity_poly.pdbx_strand_id
1 'polypeptide(L)'
;MNETQRYTGAAPGRQARLSIPVVVVLLMDATASMAGYLKGAVRALTGFVDILFAGNLQPSLALVIFRDEQIGEPTQCYDVGTPAENIKGILHQTMATGGGDEPESSLPAITKAMDLPGFPTGARKVLIHVTDAPCHDPENACTAAGVLERLKQEGVLFHACCPDIEPYKKFVNATGGTLFPIHTGLREDEFEKVMLSFARTTVKTLRIGESADVGELARQQLRKTRILEP
;
A
#
# COMPACT_ATOMS: atom_id res chain seq x y z
N MET A 1 34.96 42.45 -29.73
CA MET A 1 33.85 41.96 -30.58
C MET A 1 34.42 40.80 -31.39
N ASN A 2 34.06 39.52 -31.23
CA ASN A 2 32.80 38.92 -30.79
C ASN A 2 33.02 37.67 -29.92
N GLU A 3 32.19 37.55 -28.88
CA GLU A 3 31.89 36.31 -28.17
C GLU A 3 31.22 35.33 -29.13
N THR A 4 31.64 34.05 -29.12
CA THR A 4 30.89 32.97 -29.77
C THR A 4 30.44 31.98 -28.71
N GLN A 5 29.12 31.86 -28.61
CA GLN A 5 28.33 31.09 -27.66
C GLN A 5 28.75 29.62 -27.54
N ARG A 6 28.86 29.19 -26.28
CA ARG A 6 28.72 27.79 -25.86
C ARG A 6 27.23 27.42 -25.94
N TYR A 7 26.92 26.33 -26.63
CA TYR A 7 25.69 25.57 -26.39
C TYR A 7 26.08 24.13 -26.08
N THR A 8 26.19 23.84 -24.78
CA THR A 8 26.23 22.49 -24.24
C THR A 8 24.83 21.89 -24.38
N GLY A 9 24.71 20.77 -25.11
CA GLY A 9 23.49 19.97 -25.11
C GLY A 9 23.17 19.51 -23.69
N ALA A 10 22.01 19.93 -23.17
CA ALA A 10 21.49 19.44 -21.92
C ALA A 10 21.17 17.95 -22.05
N ALA A 11 21.70 17.13 -21.14
CA ALA A 11 21.31 15.73 -20.99
C ALA A 11 19.80 15.63 -20.69
N PRO A 12 19.12 14.55 -21.10
CA PRO A 12 17.72 14.33 -20.76
C PRO A 12 17.54 14.36 -19.24
N GLY A 13 16.54 15.11 -18.78
CA GLY A 13 16.32 15.40 -17.37
C GLY A 13 16.29 14.14 -16.51
N ARG A 14 17.16 14.11 -15.49
CA ARG A 14 17.10 13.15 -14.40
C ARG A 14 15.84 13.46 -13.58
N GLN A 15 14.71 12.89 -13.98
CA GLN A 15 13.44 13.05 -13.26
C GLN A 15 13.55 12.39 -11.88
N ALA A 16 13.00 13.07 -10.87
CA ALA A 16 13.15 12.72 -9.46
C ALA A 16 12.64 11.29 -9.19
N ARG A 17 13.56 10.41 -8.79
CA ARG A 17 13.21 9.19 -8.07
C ARG A 17 12.81 9.59 -6.65
N LEU A 18 11.87 8.84 -6.07
CA LEU A 18 11.55 8.93 -4.65
C LEU A 18 12.85 8.99 -3.83
N SER A 19 12.95 10.00 -2.96
CA SER A 19 14.15 10.22 -2.13
C SER A 19 14.44 9.06 -1.18
N ILE A 20 13.42 8.26 -0.86
CA ILE A 20 13.46 7.03 -0.08
C ILE A 20 12.75 5.92 -0.88
N PRO A 21 13.27 4.69 -0.94
CA PRO A 21 12.54 3.58 -1.57
C PRO A 21 11.15 3.42 -0.96
N VAL A 22 10.12 3.28 -1.79
CA VAL A 22 8.76 2.97 -1.34
C VAL A 22 8.40 1.59 -1.84
N VAL A 23 7.89 0.76 -0.93
CA VAL A 23 7.30 -0.53 -1.26
C VAL A 23 5.81 -0.46 -0.97
N VAL A 24 5.00 -0.76 -1.99
CA VAL A 24 3.56 -0.87 -1.84
C VAL A 24 3.15 -2.33 -1.89
N VAL A 25 2.50 -2.80 -0.83
CA VAL A 25 1.96 -4.16 -0.75
C VAL A 25 0.44 -4.07 -0.83
N LEU A 26 -0.13 -4.76 -1.82
CA LEU A 26 -1.57 -4.89 -1.97
C LEU A 26 -2.01 -6.14 -1.22
N LEU A 27 -2.99 -6.03 -0.32
CA LEU A 27 -3.59 -7.15 0.39
C LEU A 27 -5.05 -7.23 -0.03
N MET A 28 -5.45 -8.32 -0.65
CA MET A 28 -6.82 -8.51 -1.13
C MET A 28 -7.44 -9.77 -0.53
N ASP A 29 -8.57 -9.55 0.12
CA ASP A 29 -9.50 -10.60 0.50
C ASP A 29 -10.14 -11.21 -0.76
N ALA A 30 -10.09 -12.53 -0.87
CA ALA A 30 -10.60 -13.29 -2.00
C ALA A 30 -11.64 -14.36 -1.57
N THR A 31 -12.33 -14.13 -0.47
CA THR A 31 -13.41 -14.97 0.05
C THR A 31 -14.67 -14.86 -0.80
N ALA A 32 -15.66 -15.72 -0.57
CA ALA A 32 -16.89 -15.70 -1.36
C ALA A 32 -17.71 -14.41 -1.17
N SER A 33 -17.70 -13.79 0.02
CA SER A 33 -18.42 -12.54 0.32
C SER A 33 -17.96 -11.39 -0.60
N MET A 34 -16.66 -11.38 -0.91
CA MET A 34 -16.04 -10.42 -1.82
C MET A 34 -16.54 -10.49 -3.27
N ALA A 35 -17.35 -11.49 -3.67
CA ALA A 35 -17.80 -11.64 -5.06
C ALA A 35 -18.46 -10.39 -5.66
N GLY A 36 -19.23 -9.64 -4.87
CA GLY A 36 -19.85 -8.38 -5.29
C GLY A 36 -18.88 -7.21 -5.45
N TYR A 37 -17.72 -7.28 -4.79
CA TYR A 37 -16.70 -6.22 -4.75
C TYR A 37 -15.48 -6.52 -5.61
N LEU A 38 -15.19 -7.80 -5.87
CA LEU A 38 -13.94 -8.27 -6.45
C LEU A 38 -13.60 -7.57 -7.76
N LYS A 39 -14.56 -7.44 -8.68
CA LYS A 39 -14.34 -6.76 -9.97
C LYS A 39 -13.99 -5.29 -9.78
N GLY A 40 -14.63 -4.61 -8.84
CA GLY A 40 -14.31 -3.25 -8.46
C GLY A 40 -12.92 -3.15 -7.81
N ALA A 41 -12.60 -4.08 -6.92
CA ALA A 41 -11.34 -4.12 -6.17
C ALA A 41 -10.15 -4.36 -7.11
N VAL A 42 -10.26 -5.34 -8.01
CA VAL A 42 -9.26 -5.61 -9.05
C VAL A 42 -9.05 -4.39 -9.93
N ARG A 43 -10.12 -3.78 -10.44
CA ARG A 43 -10.01 -2.57 -11.29
C ARG A 43 -9.31 -1.43 -10.57
N ALA A 44 -9.62 -1.23 -9.30
CA ALA A 44 -9.04 -0.19 -8.46
C ALA A 44 -7.55 -0.39 -8.21
N LEU A 45 -7.17 -1.61 -7.82
CA LEU A 45 -5.78 -1.96 -7.53
C LEU A 45 -4.94 -1.87 -8.80
N THR A 46 -5.47 -2.34 -9.93
CA THR A 46 -4.87 -2.17 -11.26
C THR A 46 -4.73 -0.69 -11.63
N GLY A 47 -5.79 0.11 -11.51
CA GLY A 47 -5.74 1.54 -11.81
C GLY A 47 -4.82 2.32 -10.86
N PHE A 48 -4.74 1.93 -9.61
CA PHE A 48 -3.79 2.48 -8.64
C PHE A 48 -2.35 2.19 -9.06
N VAL A 49 -2.04 0.96 -9.45
CA VAL A 49 -0.73 0.59 -10.01
C VAL A 49 -0.44 1.44 -11.26
N ASP A 50 -1.38 1.58 -12.19
CA ASP A 50 -1.16 2.39 -13.38
C ASP A 50 -0.91 3.87 -13.05
N ILE A 51 -1.64 4.46 -12.08
CA ILE A 51 -1.43 5.85 -11.63
C ILE A 51 -0.05 6.02 -10.97
N LEU A 52 0.42 5.07 -10.16
CA LEU A 52 1.75 5.13 -9.53
C LEU A 52 2.86 5.22 -10.59
N PHE A 53 2.74 4.44 -11.66
CA PHE A 53 3.73 4.39 -12.74
C PHE A 53 3.61 5.60 -13.68
N ALA A 54 2.39 5.99 -14.07
CA ALA A 54 2.16 7.20 -14.87
C ALA A 54 2.59 8.48 -14.12
N GLY A 55 2.48 8.49 -12.79
CA GLY A 55 2.91 9.57 -11.93
C GLY A 55 4.41 9.61 -11.63
N ASN A 56 5.21 8.75 -12.28
CA ASN A 56 6.66 8.60 -12.13
C ASN A 56 7.15 8.29 -10.70
N LEU A 57 6.29 7.72 -9.85
CA LEU A 57 6.69 7.29 -8.50
C LEU A 57 7.45 5.96 -8.53
N GLN A 58 7.04 5.06 -9.42
CA GLN A 58 7.67 3.74 -9.68
C GLN A 58 8.10 2.99 -8.39
N PRO A 59 7.19 2.79 -7.41
CA PRO A 59 7.53 2.02 -6.21
C PRO A 59 7.74 0.54 -6.55
N SER A 60 8.46 -0.17 -5.68
CA SER A 60 8.45 -1.64 -5.71
C SER A 60 7.08 -2.13 -5.25
N LEU A 61 6.57 -3.18 -5.90
CA LEU A 61 5.26 -3.74 -5.60
C LEU A 61 5.37 -5.15 -5.01
N ALA A 62 4.37 -5.51 -4.22
CA ALA A 62 4.15 -6.86 -3.72
C ALA A 62 2.64 -7.11 -3.59
N LEU A 63 2.23 -8.37 -3.50
CA LEU A 63 0.81 -8.76 -3.42
C LEU A 63 0.62 -9.87 -2.38
N VAL A 64 -0.46 -9.77 -1.63
CA VAL A 64 -0.95 -10.78 -0.70
C VAL A 64 -2.42 -11.03 -1.00
N ILE A 65 -2.79 -12.28 -1.27
CA ILE A 65 -4.19 -12.70 -1.41
C ILE A 65 -4.51 -13.60 -0.22
N PHE A 66 -5.55 -13.27 0.53
CA PHE A 66 -5.93 -14.01 1.74
C PHE A 66 -7.40 -14.40 1.74
N ARG A 67 -7.72 -15.38 2.59
CA ARG A 67 -9.06 -15.91 2.90
C ARG A 67 -9.09 -16.28 4.39
N ASP A 68 -9.56 -17.48 4.75
CA ASP A 68 -9.53 -18.00 6.10
C ASP A 68 -8.53 -19.17 6.28
N GLU A 69 -7.44 -18.88 7.00
CA GLU A 69 -6.41 -19.85 7.37
C GLU A 69 -6.90 -20.86 8.42
N GLN A 70 -7.93 -20.54 9.21
CA GLN A 70 -8.48 -21.44 10.24
C GLN A 70 -9.13 -22.68 9.62
N ILE A 71 -9.68 -22.54 8.41
CA ILE A 71 -10.26 -23.65 7.64
C ILE A 71 -9.28 -24.21 6.58
N GLY A 72 -8.02 -23.80 6.63
CA GLY A 72 -6.96 -24.35 5.78
C GLY A 72 -6.86 -23.70 4.40
N GLU A 73 -7.32 -22.46 4.22
CA GLU A 73 -7.11 -21.69 2.99
C GLU A 73 -5.88 -20.78 3.14
N PRO A 74 -4.71 -21.18 2.61
CA PRO A 74 -3.47 -20.48 2.90
C PRO A 74 -3.40 -19.11 2.20
N THR A 75 -2.87 -18.11 2.90
CA THR A 75 -2.50 -16.83 2.31
C THR A 75 -1.44 -17.01 1.20
N GLN A 76 -1.72 -16.46 0.02
CA GLN A 76 -0.82 -16.44 -1.12
C GLN A 76 0.01 -15.16 -1.10
N CYS A 77 1.33 -15.29 -1.15
CA CYS A 77 2.27 -14.18 -1.07
C CYS A 77 3.09 -14.07 -2.36
N TYR A 78 3.23 -12.85 -2.86
CA TYR A 78 4.05 -12.49 -4.01
C TYR A 78 5.01 -11.38 -3.60
N ASP A 79 6.30 -11.67 -3.68
CA ASP A 79 7.37 -10.92 -3.03
C ASP A 79 7.55 -9.49 -3.56
N VAL A 80 8.31 -8.69 -2.80
CA VAL A 80 8.68 -7.33 -3.18
C VAL A 80 9.49 -7.36 -4.48
N GLY A 81 9.05 -6.55 -5.45
CA GLY A 81 9.64 -6.50 -6.79
C GLY A 81 8.91 -7.34 -7.82
N THR A 82 7.78 -7.97 -7.46
CA THR A 82 6.90 -8.62 -8.44
C THR A 82 6.48 -7.60 -9.52
N PRO A 83 6.66 -7.91 -10.83
CA PRO A 83 6.32 -6.98 -11.90
C PRO A 83 4.85 -6.54 -11.85
N ALA A 84 4.59 -5.26 -12.15
CA ALA A 84 3.25 -4.69 -12.15
C ALA A 84 2.26 -5.48 -13.03
N GLU A 85 2.68 -5.90 -14.23
CA GLU A 85 1.85 -6.72 -15.13
C GLU A 85 1.53 -8.09 -14.54
N ASN A 86 2.46 -8.70 -13.80
CA ASN A 86 2.21 -9.98 -13.13
C ASN A 86 1.19 -9.80 -12.01
N ILE A 87 1.32 -8.76 -11.18
CA ILE A 87 0.35 -8.43 -10.12
C ILE A 87 -1.04 -8.22 -10.73
N LYS A 88 -1.15 -7.43 -11.81
CA LYS A 88 -2.42 -7.22 -12.51
C LYS A 88 -2.99 -8.53 -13.04
N GLY A 89 -2.17 -9.38 -13.65
CA GLY A 89 -2.57 -10.70 -14.11
C GLY A 89 -3.12 -11.60 -13.00
N ILE A 90 -2.44 -11.64 -11.84
CA ILE A 90 -2.88 -12.40 -10.67
C ILE A 90 -4.22 -11.86 -10.14
N LEU A 91 -4.35 -10.55 -9.97
CA LEU A 91 -5.59 -9.91 -9.53
C LEU A 91 -6.76 -10.27 -10.47
N HIS A 92 -6.55 -10.21 -11.79
CA HIS A 92 -7.57 -10.58 -12.78
C HIS A 92 -7.95 -12.06 -12.77
N GLN A 93 -7.05 -12.96 -12.36
CA GLN A 93 -7.30 -14.40 -12.28
C GLN A 93 -7.84 -14.84 -10.91
N THR A 94 -7.78 -13.97 -9.91
CA THR A 94 -8.26 -14.28 -8.56
C THR A 94 -9.78 -14.39 -8.57
N MET A 95 -10.30 -15.44 -7.93
CA MET A 95 -11.73 -15.69 -7.77
C MET A 95 -12.14 -15.55 -6.30
N ALA A 96 -13.31 -14.95 -6.08
CA ALA A 96 -13.97 -14.84 -4.79
C ALA A 96 -14.59 -16.20 -4.44
N THR A 97 -13.90 -16.96 -3.59
CA THR A 97 -14.26 -18.33 -3.21
C THR A 97 -13.77 -18.58 -1.79
N GLY A 98 -14.38 -19.52 -1.06
CA GLY A 98 -13.90 -19.85 0.28
C GLY A 98 -14.33 -18.84 1.34
N GLY A 99 -13.60 -18.79 2.46
CA GLY A 99 -13.83 -17.92 3.62
C GLY A 99 -14.61 -18.55 4.76
N GLY A 100 -15.39 -19.60 4.51
CA GLY A 100 -16.17 -20.24 5.57
C GLY A 100 -17.18 -19.27 6.20
N ASP A 101 -17.13 -19.14 7.52
CA ASP A 101 -17.93 -18.18 8.28
C ASP A 101 -17.05 -17.02 8.73
N GLU A 102 -17.47 -15.76 8.48
CA GLU A 102 -16.78 -14.58 9.00
C GLU A 102 -16.56 -14.69 10.52
N PRO A 103 -15.43 -14.20 11.08
CA PRO A 103 -14.40 -13.34 10.46
C PRO A 103 -13.40 -14.01 9.49
N GLU A 104 -12.50 -13.23 8.88
CA GLU A 104 -11.47 -13.70 7.93
C GLU A 104 -10.02 -13.47 8.43
N SER A 105 -8.99 -14.01 7.75
CA SER A 105 -7.60 -14.00 8.23
C SER A 105 -6.78 -12.74 7.91
N SER A 106 -7.32 -11.57 8.20
CA SER A 106 -6.62 -10.31 7.93
C SER A 106 -5.36 -10.10 8.79
N LEU A 107 -5.35 -10.51 10.08
CA LEU A 107 -4.19 -10.24 10.95
C LEU A 107 -2.93 -11.02 10.50
N PRO A 108 -3.00 -12.32 10.19
CA PRO A 108 -1.89 -13.05 9.58
C PRO A 108 -1.49 -12.49 8.22
N ALA A 109 -2.45 -12.09 7.38
CA ALA A 109 -2.15 -11.50 6.07
C ALA A 109 -1.36 -10.19 6.17
N ILE A 110 -1.74 -9.30 7.09
CA ILE A 110 -1.02 -8.04 7.37
C ILE A 110 0.38 -8.31 7.88
N THR A 111 0.52 -9.29 8.79
CA THR A 111 1.82 -9.72 9.32
C THR A 111 2.72 -10.24 8.19
N LYS A 112 2.21 -11.14 7.34
CA LYS A 112 2.92 -11.68 6.17
C LYS A 112 3.32 -10.59 5.19
N ALA A 113 2.46 -9.60 4.95
CA ALA A 113 2.78 -8.47 4.08
C ALA A 113 3.97 -7.64 4.57
N MET A 114 4.14 -7.49 5.89
CA MET A 114 5.31 -6.82 6.49
C MET A 114 6.58 -7.68 6.40
N ASP A 115 6.43 -9.01 6.36
CA ASP A 115 7.52 -10.00 6.33
C ASP A 115 7.97 -10.44 4.94
N LEU A 116 7.31 -9.97 3.86
CA LEU A 116 7.68 -10.34 2.50
C LEU A 116 9.18 -10.07 2.24
N PRO A 117 9.89 -10.98 1.56
CA PRO A 117 11.29 -10.75 1.23
C PRO A 117 11.42 -9.64 0.18
N GLY A 118 12.59 -8.99 0.17
CA GLY A 118 12.97 -8.02 -0.87
C GLY A 118 12.74 -6.54 -0.54
N PHE A 119 12.32 -6.19 0.69
CA PHE A 119 12.28 -4.79 1.11
C PHE A 119 13.69 -4.17 1.07
N PRO A 120 13.89 -3.05 0.35
CA PRO A 120 15.13 -2.29 0.43
C PRO A 120 15.36 -1.73 1.83
N THR A 121 16.63 -1.60 2.24
CA THR A 121 16.97 -0.97 3.52
C THR A 121 16.42 0.45 3.58
N GLY A 122 15.72 0.77 4.68
CA GLY A 122 15.11 2.07 4.90
C GLY A 122 13.89 2.34 4.02
N ALA A 123 13.35 1.33 3.34
CA ALA A 123 12.16 1.50 2.52
C ALA A 123 10.94 1.84 3.39
N ARG A 124 10.15 2.81 2.93
CA ARG A 124 8.83 3.08 3.49
C ARG A 124 7.85 2.02 3.00
N LYS A 125 7.22 1.33 3.95
CA LYS A 125 6.19 0.33 3.68
C LYS A 125 4.81 0.99 3.62
N VAL A 126 4.07 0.72 2.55
CA VAL A 126 2.66 1.11 2.41
C VAL A 126 1.83 -0.12 2.17
N LEU A 127 0.88 -0.37 3.07
CA LEU A 127 -0.05 -1.49 2.97
C LEU A 127 -1.40 -0.97 2.52
N ILE A 128 -1.97 -1.64 1.51
CA ILE A 128 -3.32 -1.38 1.00
C ILE A 128 -4.15 -2.62 1.26
N HIS A 129 -4.96 -2.57 2.30
CA HIS A 129 -5.78 -3.69 2.73
C HIS A 129 -7.21 -3.57 2.19
N VAL A 130 -7.72 -4.61 1.54
CA VAL A 130 -9.06 -4.65 0.96
C VAL A 130 -9.78 -5.89 1.45
N THR A 131 -10.91 -5.71 2.13
CA THR A 131 -11.77 -6.78 2.69
C THR A 131 -13.16 -6.25 2.97
N ASP A 132 -14.19 -7.10 2.93
CA ASP A 132 -15.53 -6.78 3.38
C ASP A 132 -15.88 -7.33 4.77
N ALA A 133 -14.94 -8.01 5.43
CA ALA A 133 -15.16 -8.74 6.67
C ALA A 133 -14.34 -8.21 7.87
N PRO A 134 -14.81 -8.45 9.12
CA PRO A 134 -13.96 -8.33 10.30
C PRO A 134 -12.82 -9.36 10.26
N CYS A 135 -11.86 -9.23 11.18
CA CYS A 135 -10.77 -10.20 11.33
C CYS A 135 -10.94 -11.06 12.58
N HIS A 136 -10.39 -12.27 12.55
CA HIS A 136 -10.17 -13.02 13.78
C HIS A 136 -9.17 -12.29 14.70
N ASP A 137 -9.41 -12.29 16.01
CA ASP A 137 -8.51 -11.72 17.02
C ASP A 137 -8.68 -12.48 18.35
N PRO A 138 -7.70 -13.31 18.77
CA PRO A 138 -6.42 -13.61 18.14
C PRO A 138 -6.52 -14.61 16.98
N GLU A 139 -5.45 -14.71 16.18
CA GLU A 139 -5.30 -15.72 15.13
C GLU A 139 -3.82 -15.99 14.79
N ASN A 140 -3.41 -17.25 14.68
CA ASN A 140 -2.04 -17.65 14.32
C ASN A 140 -0.95 -16.85 15.06
N ALA A 141 -1.13 -16.70 16.38
CA ALA A 141 -0.31 -15.87 17.30
C ALA A 141 -0.32 -14.35 17.04
N CYS A 142 -1.06 -13.88 16.04
CA CYS A 142 -1.35 -12.47 15.82
C CYS A 142 -2.50 -12.02 16.72
N THR A 143 -2.41 -10.79 17.21
CA THR A 143 -3.50 -10.07 17.86
C THR A 143 -3.63 -8.70 17.21
N ALA A 144 -4.80 -8.08 17.25
CA ALA A 144 -4.96 -6.74 16.70
C ALA A 144 -4.02 -5.74 17.38
N ALA A 145 -3.84 -5.87 18.70
CA ALA A 145 -2.90 -5.07 19.46
C ALA A 145 -1.44 -5.29 19.01
N GLY A 146 -1.03 -6.54 18.80
CA GLY A 146 0.32 -6.88 18.32
C GLY A 146 0.59 -6.36 16.90
N VAL A 147 -0.38 -6.51 16.00
CA VAL A 147 -0.29 -5.98 14.63
C VAL A 147 -0.20 -4.45 14.64
N LEU A 148 -1.00 -3.77 15.46
CA LEU A 148 -0.94 -2.30 15.60
C LEU A 148 0.43 -1.82 16.06
N GLU A 149 0.97 -2.44 17.11
CA GLU A 149 2.30 -2.05 17.61
C GLU A 149 3.38 -2.28 16.56
N ARG A 150 3.29 -3.38 15.81
CA ARG A 150 4.20 -3.67 14.71
C ARG A 150 4.12 -2.67 13.57
N LEU A 151 2.90 -2.30 13.14
CA LEU A 151 2.69 -1.24 12.13
C LEU A 151 3.37 0.08 12.54
N LYS A 152 3.27 0.45 13.81
CA LYS A 152 3.87 1.69 14.35
C LYS A 152 5.39 1.59 14.43
N GLN A 153 5.91 0.48 14.94
CA GLN A 153 7.36 0.25 15.08
C GLN A 153 8.08 0.23 13.73
N GLU A 154 7.46 -0.35 12.70
CA GLU A 154 8.02 -0.41 11.36
C GLU A 154 7.72 0.84 10.51
N GLY A 155 7.02 1.84 11.05
CA GLY A 155 6.66 3.07 10.34
C GLY A 155 5.79 2.82 9.11
N VAL A 156 4.95 1.80 9.14
CA VAL A 156 4.08 1.40 8.03
C VAL A 156 2.96 2.42 7.86
N LEU A 157 2.70 2.84 6.63
CA LEU A 157 1.48 3.57 6.29
C LEU A 157 0.39 2.58 5.89
N PHE A 158 -0.67 2.46 6.70
CA PHE A 158 -1.73 1.47 6.50
C PHE A 158 -3.01 2.13 5.96
N HIS A 159 -3.36 1.82 4.71
CA HIS A 159 -4.65 2.19 4.12
C HIS A 159 -5.58 0.99 4.07
N ALA A 160 -6.88 1.23 4.24
CA ALA A 160 -7.87 0.17 4.21
C ALA A 160 -9.09 0.57 3.36
N CYS A 161 -9.56 -0.35 2.51
CA CYS A 161 -10.87 -0.31 1.89
C CYS A 161 -11.70 -1.45 2.50
N CYS A 162 -12.47 -1.12 3.52
CA CYS A 162 -13.16 -2.10 4.37
C CYS A 162 -14.33 -1.43 5.10
N PRO A 163 -15.24 -2.19 5.74
CA PRO A 163 -16.23 -1.59 6.63
C PRO A 163 -15.59 -0.71 7.70
N ASP A 164 -16.31 0.31 8.17
CA ASP A 164 -15.83 1.22 9.21
C ASP A 164 -15.88 0.56 10.60
N ILE A 165 -15.01 -0.43 10.80
CA ILE A 165 -14.97 -1.33 11.96
C ILE A 165 -13.57 -1.42 12.59
N GLU A 166 -13.55 -1.82 13.86
CA GLU A 166 -12.32 -2.22 14.54
C GLU A 166 -11.86 -3.60 14.05
N PRO A 167 -10.55 -3.88 14.01
CA PRO A 167 -9.45 -3.02 14.43
C PRO A 167 -8.90 -2.08 13.34
N TYR A 168 -9.42 -2.17 12.10
CA TYR A 168 -8.87 -1.46 10.95
C TYR A 168 -8.89 0.07 11.12
N LYS A 169 -9.94 0.62 11.74
CA LYS A 169 -10.01 2.03 12.12
C LYS A 169 -8.80 2.48 12.94
N LYS A 170 -8.44 1.73 13.98
CA LYS A 170 -7.26 2.03 14.81
C LYS A 170 -5.97 1.95 14.01
N PHE A 171 -5.83 0.94 13.15
CA PHE A 171 -4.63 0.77 12.32
C PHE A 171 -4.43 1.98 11.39
N VAL A 172 -5.49 2.36 10.68
CA VAL A 172 -5.50 3.54 9.80
C VAL A 172 -5.14 4.81 10.59
N ASN A 173 -5.83 5.06 11.70
CA ASN A 173 -5.63 6.29 12.48
C ASN A 173 -4.22 6.38 13.07
N ALA A 174 -3.69 5.27 13.60
CA ALA A 174 -2.38 5.25 14.24
C ALA A 174 -1.22 5.41 13.24
N THR A 175 -1.43 5.04 11.98
CA THR A 175 -0.41 5.08 10.92
C THR A 175 -0.51 6.31 10.02
N GLY A 176 -1.50 7.17 10.24
CA GLY A 176 -1.78 8.33 9.38
C GLY A 176 -2.33 7.93 8.01
N GLY A 177 -2.93 6.74 7.92
CA GLY A 177 -3.52 6.20 6.71
C GLY A 177 -4.88 6.79 6.37
N THR A 178 -5.65 6.07 5.58
CA THR A 178 -7.02 6.45 5.23
C THR A 178 -7.88 5.20 5.13
N LEU A 179 -9.07 5.27 5.72
CA LEU A 179 -10.10 4.26 5.64
C LEU A 179 -11.11 4.70 4.58
N PHE A 180 -11.38 3.80 3.64
CA PHE A 180 -12.36 3.99 2.59
C PHE A 180 -13.50 3.04 2.89
N PRO A 181 -14.59 3.53 3.50
CA PRO A 181 -15.63 2.67 4.01
C PRO A 181 -16.37 2.01 2.85
N ILE A 182 -16.55 0.69 2.95
CA ILE A 182 -17.46 -0.08 2.10
C ILE A 182 -18.56 -0.68 2.97
N HIS A 183 -19.71 -0.96 2.37
CA HIS A 183 -20.84 -1.55 3.06
C HIS A 183 -21.59 -2.50 2.15
N THR A 184 -22.27 -3.48 2.75
CA THR A 184 -23.21 -4.35 2.06
C THR A 184 -24.24 -3.54 1.27
N GLY A 185 -24.45 -3.93 0.01
CA GLY A 185 -25.36 -3.25 -0.91
C GLY A 185 -24.77 -2.02 -1.63
N LEU A 186 -23.49 -1.68 -1.43
CA LEU A 186 -22.82 -0.67 -2.26
C LEU A 186 -22.80 -1.13 -3.72
N ARG A 187 -23.30 -0.29 -4.63
CA ARG A 187 -23.39 -0.66 -6.06
C ARG A 187 -21.99 -0.71 -6.69
N GLU A 188 -21.79 -1.52 -7.72
CA GLU A 188 -20.49 -1.65 -8.42
C GLU A 188 -19.94 -0.27 -8.86
N ASP A 189 -20.80 0.64 -9.35
CA ASP A 189 -20.39 1.98 -9.79
C ASP A 189 -19.98 2.90 -8.63
N GLU A 190 -20.58 2.72 -7.46
CA GLU A 190 -20.24 3.47 -6.25
C GLU A 190 -18.95 2.94 -5.64
N PHE A 191 -18.80 1.62 -5.58
CA PHE A 191 -17.56 0.96 -5.19
C PHE A 191 -16.41 1.43 -6.09
N GLU A 192 -16.61 1.46 -7.41
CA GLU A 192 -15.59 1.97 -8.34
C GLU A 192 -15.19 3.43 -8.03
N LYS A 193 -16.14 4.31 -7.70
CA LYS A 193 -15.84 5.70 -7.32
C LYS A 193 -15.06 5.80 -6.01
N VAL A 194 -15.47 5.04 -4.99
CA VAL A 194 -14.76 4.95 -3.70
C VAL A 194 -13.32 4.51 -3.94
N MET A 195 -13.14 3.51 -4.80
CA MET A 195 -11.85 2.97 -5.16
C MET A 195 -10.97 3.89 -6.00
N LEU A 196 -11.54 4.67 -6.93
CA LEU A 196 -10.77 5.69 -7.65
C LEU A 196 -10.33 6.82 -6.72
N SER A 197 -11.17 7.18 -5.74
CA SER A 197 -10.80 8.12 -4.67
C SER A 197 -9.68 7.56 -3.78
N PHE A 198 -9.74 6.26 -3.46
CA PHE A 198 -8.69 5.51 -2.77
C PHE A 198 -7.34 5.70 -3.47
N ALA A 199 -7.28 5.32 -4.74
CA ALA A 199 -6.04 5.35 -5.52
C ALA A 199 -5.41 6.74 -5.56
N ARG A 200 -6.22 7.77 -5.83
CA ARG A 200 -5.77 9.17 -5.91
C ARG A 200 -5.25 9.69 -4.56
N THR A 201 -5.94 9.35 -3.48
CA THR A 201 -5.56 9.79 -2.13
C THR A 201 -4.26 9.15 -1.69
N THR A 202 -4.08 7.84 -1.89
CA THR A 202 -2.82 7.15 -1.57
C THR A 202 -1.64 7.75 -2.33
N VAL A 203 -1.78 8.02 -3.63
CA VAL A 203 -0.73 8.68 -4.44
C VAL A 203 -0.39 10.07 -3.89
N LYS A 204 -1.40 10.84 -3.47
CA LYS A 204 -1.19 12.15 -2.86
C LYS A 204 -0.45 12.02 -1.52
N THR A 205 -0.82 11.08 -0.67
CA THR A 205 -0.18 10.84 0.63
C THR A 205 1.29 10.43 0.46
N LEU A 206 1.60 9.58 -0.52
CA LEU A 206 2.97 9.20 -0.86
C LEU A 206 3.82 10.42 -1.25
N ARG A 207 3.29 11.31 -2.11
CA ARG A 207 3.99 12.54 -2.55
C ARG A 207 4.18 13.57 -1.43
N ILE A 208 3.20 13.70 -0.53
CA ILE A 208 3.31 14.58 0.64
C ILE A 208 4.38 14.05 1.59
N GLY A 209 4.37 12.73 1.85
CA GLY A 209 5.38 12.06 2.67
C GLY A 209 6.79 12.33 2.15
N GLU A 210 7.01 12.16 0.85
CA GLU A 210 8.29 12.47 0.20
C GLU A 210 8.73 13.93 0.43
N SER A 211 7.80 14.88 0.29
CA SER A 211 8.11 16.32 0.47
C SER A 211 8.50 16.65 1.91
N ALA A 212 7.86 16.02 2.90
CA ALA A 212 8.19 16.18 4.30
C ALA A 212 9.57 15.61 4.63
N ASP A 213 9.87 14.40 4.14
CA ASP A 213 11.16 13.71 4.36
C ASP A 213 12.33 14.51 3.77
N VAL A 214 12.18 15.05 2.54
CA VAL A 214 13.18 15.93 1.92
C VAL A 214 13.39 17.21 2.74
N GLY A 215 12.31 17.81 3.24
CA GLY A 215 12.38 19.00 4.10
C GLY A 215 13.14 18.75 5.40
N GLU A 216 12.94 17.59 6.02
CA GLU A 216 13.64 17.21 7.24
C GLU A 216 15.13 16.90 7.00
N LEU A 217 15.46 16.17 5.93
CA LEU A 217 16.84 15.93 5.51
C LEU A 217 17.59 17.24 5.22
N ALA A 218 16.96 18.19 4.51
CA ALA A 218 17.54 19.50 4.25
C ALA A 218 17.81 20.29 5.54
N ARG A 219 16.88 20.25 6.50
CA ARG A 219 17.05 20.89 7.82
C ARG A 219 18.17 20.25 8.63
N GLN A 220 18.32 18.93 8.59
CA GLN A 220 19.42 18.22 9.27
C GLN A 220 20.78 18.55 8.64
N GLN A 221 20.86 18.64 7.31
CA GLN A 221 22.08 19.05 6.60
C GLN A 221 22.49 20.48 6.94
N LEU A 222 21.53 21.42 6.94
CA LEU A 222 21.76 22.82 7.35
C LEU A 222 22.25 22.92 8.81
N ARG A 223 21.71 22.11 9.72
CA ARG A 223 22.19 22.06 11.12
C ARG A 223 23.63 21.55 11.21
N LYS A 224 24.02 20.55 10.41
CA LYS A 224 25.39 20.02 10.38
C LYS A 224 26.39 21.03 9.81
N THR A 225 26.01 21.79 8.78
CA THR A 225 26.89 22.83 8.20
C THR A 225 27.08 24.01 9.15
N ARG A 226 26.05 24.36 9.93
CA ARG A 226 26.13 25.46 10.93
C ARG A 226 26.99 25.15 12.16
N ILE A 227 27.35 23.89 12.37
CA ILE A 227 28.25 23.44 13.46
C ILE A 227 29.72 23.39 12.98
N LEU A 228 29.96 23.52 11.67
CA LEU A 228 31.28 23.46 11.03
C LEU A 228 31.84 24.82 10.62
N GLU A 229 31.16 25.94 10.92
CA GLU A 229 31.75 27.27 10.79
C GLU A 229 32.39 27.69 12.12
N PRO A 230 33.71 27.98 12.15
CA PRO A 230 34.45 28.38 13.36
C PRO A 230 34.09 29.77 13.89
#